data_AF-A0A9E8NDT8-F1
#
_entry.id   AF-A0A9E8NDT8-F1
#
_cell.length_a   1.000
_cell.length_b   1.000
_cell.length_c   1.000
_cell.angle_alpha   90.00
_cell.angle_beta   90.00
_cell.angle_gamma   90.00
#
_symmetry.space_group_name_H-M   'P 1'
#
loop_
_entity.id
_entity.type
_entity.pdbx_description
1 polymer ?
#
loop_
_entity_poly.entity_id
_entity_poly.type
_entity_poly.pdbx_seq_one_letter_code
_entity_poly.pdbx_strand_id
1 'polypeptide(L)'
;MGKPIRKFREKLSSSSSNDFNLEEFKKALKDLTKNPSAENLGRINHIRRWFVLSTGVMEGISRQVEGLTRKLRNPNEEDMQIIYALISSCRYLATNSELLVTDYEILLEGGILVTEIDDFKEACLCVKKATFYIESVYLSLPNRQEVNDLVRRN
;
A
#
# COMPACT_ATOMS: atom_id res chain seq x y z
N MET A 1 47.11 -3.24 -5.44
CA MET A 1 45.97 -2.33 -5.19
C MET A 1 44.68 -3.11 -5.42
N GLY A 2 43.69 -3.06 -4.52
CA GLY A 2 42.42 -3.79 -4.70
C GLY A 2 41.65 -4.22 -3.45
N LYS A 3 41.75 -3.49 -2.32
CA LYS A 3 41.10 -3.86 -1.03
C LYS A 3 40.06 -2.87 -0.43
N PRO A 4 39.79 -1.64 -0.94
CA PRO A 4 38.77 -0.77 -0.32
C PRO A 4 37.32 -1.18 -0.64
N ILE A 5 37.04 -1.62 -1.87
CA ILE A 5 35.67 -1.82 -2.36
C ILE A 5 35.01 -3.07 -1.74
N ARG A 6 35.79 -4.13 -1.49
CA ARG A 6 35.27 -5.38 -0.90
C ARG A 6 34.81 -5.20 0.55
N LYS A 7 35.55 -4.41 1.35
CA LYS A 7 35.15 -4.05 2.73
C LYS A 7 33.92 -3.13 2.79
N PHE A 8 33.72 -2.30 1.77
CA PHE A 8 32.53 -1.45 1.67
C PHE A 8 31.29 -2.28 1.31
N ARG A 9 31.45 -3.25 0.40
CA ARG A 9 30.39 -4.18 0.01
C ARG A 9 30.02 -5.14 1.16
N GLU A 10 31.00 -5.58 1.95
CA GLU A 10 30.78 -6.39 3.15
C GLU A 10 30.04 -5.62 4.26
N LYS A 11 30.31 -4.31 4.44
CA LYS A 11 29.54 -3.42 5.35
C LYS A 11 28.10 -3.18 4.91
N LEU A 12 27.85 -3.11 3.60
CA LEU A 12 26.50 -2.99 3.04
C LEU A 12 25.71 -4.30 3.15
N SER A 13 26.38 -5.45 3.06
CA SER A 13 25.75 -6.76 3.27
C SER A 13 25.56 -7.12 4.75
N SER A 14 26.31 -6.52 5.68
CA SER A 14 26.18 -6.77 7.12
C SER A 14 25.20 -5.82 7.84
N SER A 15 24.60 -4.88 7.13
CA SER A 15 23.51 -4.00 7.62
C SER A 15 22.13 -4.51 7.18
N SER A 16 22.00 -5.82 7.01
CA SER A 16 20.73 -6.52 6.75
C SER A 16 19.88 -6.64 8.02
N SER A 17 19.64 -5.53 8.72
CA SER A 17 18.51 -5.41 9.65
C SER A 17 17.75 -4.12 9.35
N ASN A 18 17.25 -4.02 8.11
CA ASN A 18 16.14 -3.13 7.77
C ASN A 18 14.81 -3.82 8.14
N ASP A 19 14.75 -4.48 9.30
CA ASP A 19 13.47 -4.90 9.86
C ASP A 19 12.83 -3.65 10.43
N PHE A 20 12.08 -2.95 9.58
CA PHE A 20 11.22 -1.86 9.99
C PHE A 20 10.29 -2.38 11.09
N ASN A 21 10.51 -1.93 12.32
CA ASN A 21 9.70 -2.32 13.46
C ASN A 21 8.51 -1.35 13.59
N LEU A 22 7.33 -1.84 13.19
CA LEU A 22 6.08 -1.07 13.22
C LEU A 22 5.73 -0.57 14.62
N GLU A 23 5.96 -1.36 15.67
CA GLU A 23 5.61 -0.99 17.04
C GLU A 23 6.54 0.09 17.59
N GLU A 24 7.82 0.07 17.21
CA GLU A 24 8.75 1.15 17.51
C GLU A 24 8.37 2.45 16.80
N PHE A 25 7.95 2.36 15.53
CA PHE A 25 7.45 3.52 14.79
C PHE A 25 6.22 4.14 15.47
N LYS A 26 5.21 3.32 15.81
CA LYS A 26 3.99 3.78 16.50
C LYS A 26 4.32 4.43 17.84
N LYS A 27 5.22 3.82 18.62
CA LYS A 27 5.66 4.37 19.91
C LYS A 27 6.34 5.72 19.72
N ALA A 28 7.27 5.82 18.78
CA ALA A 28 7.95 7.08 18.48
C ALA A 28 6.97 8.18 18.06
N LEU A 29 5.95 7.84 17.27
CA LEU A 29 4.90 8.78 16.86
C LEU A 29 4.04 9.25 18.04
N LYS A 30 3.68 8.34 18.96
CA LYS A 30 3.02 8.68 20.23
C LYS A 30 3.87 9.56 21.13
N ASP A 31 5.17 9.31 21.21
CA ASP A 31 6.06 10.11 22.05
C ASP A 31 6.27 11.52 21.47
N LEU A 32 6.33 11.65 20.14
CA LEU A 32 6.40 12.94 19.45
C LEU A 32 5.15 13.80 19.70
N THR A 33 3.97 13.20 19.65
CA THR A 33 2.69 13.91 19.86
C THR A 33 2.49 14.36 21.30
N LYS A 34 3.04 13.62 22.29
CA LYS A 34 2.99 13.98 23.72
C LYS A 34 3.89 15.16 24.12
N ASN A 35 4.87 15.52 23.29
CA ASN A 35 5.81 16.60 23.59
C ASN A 35 5.93 17.57 22.41
N PRO A 36 4.97 18.50 22.22
CA PRO A 36 4.96 19.42 21.09
C PRO A 36 6.05 20.50 21.26
N SER A 37 7.21 20.27 20.65
CA SER A 37 8.27 21.26 20.43
C SER A 37 8.32 21.69 18.96
N ALA A 38 8.90 22.85 18.65
CA ALA A 38 9.06 23.27 17.25
C ALA A 38 9.80 22.24 16.39
N GLU A 39 10.78 21.55 16.96
CA GLU A 39 11.50 20.45 16.32
C GLU A 39 10.58 19.23 16.09
N ASN A 40 9.81 18.81 17.10
CA ASN A 40 8.91 17.67 17.00
C ASN A 40 7.76 17.95 16.02
N LEU A 41 7.24 19.17 16.00
CA LEU A 41 6.28 19.62 14.99
C LEU A 41 6.87 19.57 13.57
N GLY A 42 8.15 19.92 13.42
CA GLY A 42 8.88 19.76 12.15
C GLY A 42 8.96 18.30 11.70
N ARG A 43 9.25 17.37 12.62
CA ARG A 43 9.29 15.92 12.37
C ARG A 43 7.91 15.36 12.02
N ILE A 44 6.88 15.75 12.75
CA ILE A 44 5.48 15.37 12.48
C ILE A 44 5.05 15.87 11.09
N ASN A 45 5.37 17.12 10.74
CA ASN A 45 5.07 17.66 9.41
C ASN A 45 5.80 16.91 8.30
N HIS A 46 7.04 16.47 8.54
CA HIS A 46 7.76 15.63 7.59
C HIS A 46 7.04 14.28 7.39
N ILE A 47 6.63 13.61 8.47
CA ILE A 47 5.87 12.35 8.43
C ILE A 47 4.54 12.55 7.69
N ARG A 48 3.81 13.63 7.97
CA ARG A 48 2.55 13.95 7.26
C ARG A 48 2.75 14.10 5.76
N ARG A 49 3.85 14.70 5.29
CA ARG A 49 4.13 14.82 3.84
C ARG A 49 4.24 13.47 3.15
N TRP A 50 4.80 12.46 3.81
CA TRP A 50 4.84 11.11 3.26
C TRP A 50 3.43 10.53 3.08
N PHE A 51 2.53 10.76 4.05
CA PHE A 51 1.14 10.34 3.93
C PHE A 51 0.39 11.05 2.79
N VAL A 52 0.61 12.36 2.62
CA VAL A 52 0.04 13.10 1.48
C VAL A 52 0.48 12.52 0.14
N LEU A 53 1.77 12.15 0.01
CA LEU A 53 2.28 11.49 -1.21
C LEU A 53 1.60 10.14 -1.43
N SER A 54 1.46 9.33 -0.38
CA SER A 54 0.74 8.05 -0.45
C SER A 54 -0.72 8.23 -0.89
N THR A 55 -1.37 9.31 -0.47
CA THR A 55 -2.75 9.67 -0.88
C THR A 55 -2.83 9.88 -2.38
N GLY A 56 -1.98 10.74 -2.95
CA GLY A 56 -1.99 10.99 -4.40
C GLY A 56 -1.67 9.73 -5.23
N VAL A 57 -0.79 8.86 -4.74
CA VAL A 57 -0.52 7.56 -5.37
C VAL A 57 -1.76 6.66 -5.33
N MET A 58 -2.42 6.57 -4.18
CA MET A 58 -3.61 5.73 -4.00
C MET A 58 -4.77 6.18 -4.89
N GLU A 59 -5.00 7.49 -5.02
CA GLU A 59 -5.97 8.05 -5.97
C GLU A 59 -5.64 7.73 -7.43
N GLY A 60 -4.36 7.77 -7.79
CA GLY A 60 -3.89 7.42 -9.14
C GLY A 60 -4.20 5.95 -9.45
N ILE A 61 -3.88 5.05 -8.51
CA ILE A 61 -4.17 3.62 -8.64
C ILE A 61 -5.68 3.39 -8.70
N SER A 62 -6.46 4.02 -7.81
CA SER A 62 -7.92 3.93 -7.79
C SER A 62 -8.53 4.22 -9.17
N ARG A 63 -8.14 5.34 -9.79
CA ARG A 63 -8.62 5.72 -11.14
C ARG A 63 -8.24 4.71 -12.21
N GLN A 64 -7.03 4.14 -12.13
CA GLN A 64 -6.58 3.13 -13.08
C GLN A 64 -7.38 1.82 -12.95
N VAL A 65 -7.57 1.34 -11.72
CA VAL A 65 -8.32 0.11 -11.43
C VAL A 65 -9.78 0.27 -11.86
N GLU A 66 -10.42 1.40 -11.56
CA GLU A 66 -11.75 1.72 -12.08
C GLU A 66 -11.79 1.75 -13.61
N GLY A 67 -10.78 2.31 -14.27
CA GLY A 67 -10.68 2.28 -15.73
C GLY A 67 -10.63 0.87 -16.31
N LEU A 68 -10.01 -0.08 -15.61
CA LEU A 68 -9.92 -1.48 -16.03
C LEU A 68 -11.26 -2.19 -15.94
N THR A 69 -12.10 -1.91 -14.94
CA THR A 69 -13.46 -2.49 -14.81
C THR A 69 -14.28 -2.35 -16.09
N ARG A 70 -14.12 -1.24 -16.83
CA ARG A 70 -14.86 -0.94 -18.06
C ARG A 70 -14.38 -1.75 -19.27
N LYS A 71 -13.14 -2.24 -19.24
CA LYS A 71 -12.51 -2.98 -20.35
C LYS A 71 -12.75 -4.49 -20.30
N LEU A 72 -13.19 -5.01 -19.15
CA LEU A 72 -13.37 -6.45 -18.89
C LEU A 72 -14.61 -7.10 -19.52
N ARG A 73 -15.17 -6.54 -20.60
CA ARG A 73 -16.39 -7.09 -21.21
C ARG A 73 -16.16 -8.39 -21.99
N ASN A 74 -14.94 -8.66 -22.47
CA ASN A 74 -14.57 -9.88 -23.21
C ASN A 74 -13.05 -10.21 -23.07
N PRO A 75 -12.54 -10.60 -21.89
CA PRO A 75 -11.12 -10.89 -21.70
C PRO A 75 -10.70 -12.21 -22.36
N ASN A 76 -9.50 -12.25 -22.94
CA ASN A 76 -8.85 -13.48 -23.38
C ASN A 76 -8.07 -14.17 -22.22
N GLU A 77 -7.42 -15.31 -22.45
CA GLU A 77 -6.73 -16.06 -21.41
C GLU A 77 -5.54 -15.32 -20.77
N GLU A 78 -4.76 -14.57 -21.55
CA GLU A 78 -3.67 -13.73 -21.02
C GLU A 78 -4.22 -12.57 -20.18
N ASP A 79 -5.32 -11.95 -20.63
CA ASP A 79 -6.05 -10.94 -19.86
C ASP A 79 -6.49 -11.51 -18.50
N MET A 80 -6.94 -12.77 -18.46
CA MET A 80 -7.37 -13.44 -17.22
C MET A 80 -6.25 -13.59 -16.19
N GLN A 81 -5.03 -13.94 -16.62
CA GLN A 81 -3.89 -14.01 -15.70
C GLN A 81 -3.50 -12.64 -15.16
N ILE A 82 -3.51 -11.61 -16.02
CA ILE A 82 -3.23 -10.23 -15.63
C ILE A 82 -4.29 -9.72 -14.65
N ILE A 83 -5.58 -10.03 -14.89
CA ILE A 83 -6.70 -9.67 -14.01
C ILE A 83 -6.53 -10.31 -12.64
N TYR A 84 -6.16 -11.59 -12.58
CA TYR A 84 -5.95 -12.29 -11.31
C TYR A 84 -4.79 -11.67 -10.50
N ALA A 85 -3.66 -11.38 -11.16
CA ALA A 85 -2.53 -10.70 -10.53
C ALA A 85 -2.95 -9.31 -10.02
N LEU A 86 -3.72 -8.56 -10.82
CA LEU A 86 -4.25 -7.25 -10.45
C LEU A 86 -5.17 -7.33 -9.22
N ILE A 87 -6.10 -8.30 -9.15
CA ILE A 87 -6.96 -8.51 -7.98
C ILE A 87 -6.10 -8.72 -6.73
N SER A 88 -5.07 -9.57 -6.83
CA SER A 88 -4.17 -9.89 -5.72
C SER A 88 -3.38 -8.66 -5.27
N SER A 89 -2.84 -7.87 -6.20
CA SER A 89 -2.16 -6.62 -5.89
C SER A 89 -3.10 -5.58 -5.28
N CYS A 90 -4.33 -5.45 -5.77
CA CYS A 90 -5.29 -4.49 -5.24
C CYS A 90 -5.77 -4.87 -3.83
N ARG A 91 -5.94 -6.18 -3.54
CA ARG A 91 -6.21 -6.67 -2.18
C ARG A 91 -5.07 -6.34 -1.23
N TYR A 92 -3.84 -6.65 -1.63
CA TYR A 92 -2.65 -6.32 -0.85
C TYR A 92 -2.55 -4.82 -0.58
N LEU A 93 -2.78 -4.00 -1.61
CA LEU A 93 -2.78 -2.54 -1.48
C LEU A 93 -3.87 -2.05 -0.53
N ALA A 94 -5.09 -2.57 -0.64
CA ALA A 94 -6.21 -2.19 0.23
C ALA A 94 -5.90 -2.50 1.70
N THR A 95 -5.40 -3.71 2.01
CA THR A 95 -5.03 -4.10 3.37
C THR A 95 -3.92 -3.22 3.93
N ASN A 96 -2.85 -2.98 3.18
CA ASN A 96 -1.75 -2.13 3.66
C ASN A 96 -2.19 -0.66 3.82
N SER A 97 -3.11 -0.19 2.99
CA SER A 97 -3.67 1.16 3.10
C SER A 97 -4.49 1.33 4.39
N GLU A 98 -5.26 0.32 4.81
CA GLU A 98 -5.97 0.35 6.09
C GLU A 98 -5.03 0.37 7.29
N LEU A 99 -3.94 -0.39 7.22
CA LEU A 99 -2.89 -0.38 8.24
C LEU A 99 -2.25 1.02 8.33
N LEU A 100 -1.94 1.63 7.18
CA LEU A 100 -1.39 2.97 7.12
C LEU A 100 -2.32 4.01 7.76
N VAL A 101 -3.63 3.91 7.52
CA VAL A 101 -4.62 4.77 8.20
C VAL A 101 -4.54 4.61 9.71
N THR A 102 -4.56 3.35 10.19
CA THR A 102 -4.48 3.04 11.63
C THR A 102 -3.20 3.60 12.27
N ASP A 103 -2.08 3.54 11.56
CA ASP A 103 -0.80 4.05 12.04
C ASP A 103 -0.81 5.57 12.19
N TYR A 104 -1.51 6.27 11.30
CA TYR A 104 -1.61 7.73 11.30
C TYR A 104 -2.75 8.27 12.18
N GLU A 105 -3.71 7.44 12.60
CA GLU A 105 -4.72 7.82 13.61
C GLU A 105 -4.08 8.20 14.95
N ILE A 106 -2.86 7.72 15.25
CA ILE A 106 -2.05 8.17 16.39
C ILE A 106 -1.83 9.69 16.39
N LEU A 107 -1.69 10.31 15.22
CA LEU A 107 -1.55 11.77 15.11
C LEU A 107 -2.85 12.48 15.50
N LEU A 108 -4.00 11.94 15.09
CA LEU A 108 -5.31 12.47 15.46
C LEU A 108 -5.56 12.34 16.96
N GLU A 109 -5.23 11.19 17.56
CA GLU A 109 -5.28 11.00 19.02
C GLU A 109 -4.39 12.02 19.76
N GLY A 110 -3.25 12.38 19.16
CA GLY A 110 -2.35 13.41 19.63
C GLY A 110 -2.83 14.86 19.40
N GLY A 111 -4.04 15.06 18.89
CA GLY A 111 -4.61 16.38 18.60
C GLY A 111 -4.06 17.04 17.33
N ILE A 112 -3.39 16.26 16.47
CA ILE A 112 -2.77 16.75 15.23
C ILE A 112 -3.70 16.43 14.07
N LEU A 113 -4.25 17.48 13.45
CA LEU A 113 -5.13 17.34 12.30
C LEU A 113 -4.36 16.82 11.08
N VAL A 114 -4.83 15.71 10.52
CA VAL A 114 -4.36 15.13 9.26
C VAL A 114 -5.52 15.19 8.28
N THR A 115 -5.65 16.31 7.56
CA THR A 115 -6.79 16.55 6.66
C THR A 115 -6.85 15.55 5.50
N GLU A 116 -5.71 15.00 5.10
CA GLU A 116 -5.61 14.07 3.98
C GLU A 116 -6.07 12.65 4.34
N ILE A 117 -6.38 12.36 5.61
CA ILE A 117 -6.77 11.00 6.04
C ILE A 117 -8.11 10.58 5.44
N ASP A 118 -9.04 11.53 5.28
CA ASP A 118 -10.35 11.24 4.73
C ASP A 118 -10.28 11.01 3.22
N ASP A 119 -9.50 11.82 2.49
CA ASP A 119 -9.20 11.62 1.07
C ASP A 119 -8.53 10.24 0.84
N PHE A 120 -7.58 9.87 1.71
CA PHE A 120 -6.92 8.56 1.65
C PHE A 120 -7.90 7.41 1.92
N LYS A 121 -8.80 7.56 2.91
CA LYS A 121 -9.86 6.58 3.22
C LYS A 121 -10.80 6.41 2.04
N GLU A 122 -11.19 7.50 1.38
CA GLU A 122 -12.04 7.46 0.18
C GLU A 122 -11.35 6.73 -0.98
N ALA A 123 -10.08 7.07 -1.27
CA ALA A 123 -9.29 6.38 -2.29
C ALA A 123 -9.15 4.87 -2.01
N CYS A 124 -8.94 4.49 -0.74
CA CYS A 124 -8.91 3.09 -0.31
C CYS A 124 -10.25 2.37 -0.56
N LEU A 125 -11.37 3.03 -0.25
CA LEU A 125 -12.70 2.49 -0.49
C LEU A 125 -12.97 2.28 -1.98
N CYS A 126 -12.56 3.22 -2.84
CA CYS A 126 -12.71 3.10 -4.29
C CYS A 126 -11.91 1.92 -4.85
N VAL A 127 -10.65 1.73 -4.43
CA VAL A 127 -9.86 0.55 -4.82
C VAL A 127 -10.55 -0.75 -4.39
N LYS A 128 -11.10 -0.83 -3.17
CA LYS A 128 -11.84 -2.02 -2.71
C LYS A 128 -13.07 -2.30 -3.56
N LYS A 129 -13.88 -1.27 -3.84
CA LYS A 129 -15.09 -1.41 -4.67
C LYS A 129 -14.74 -1.87 -6.08
N ALA A 130 -13.71 -1.28 -6.68
CA ALA A 130 -13.26 -1.67 -8.00
C ALA A 130 -12.70 -3.11 -8.00
N THR A 131 -11.93 -3.48 -6.99
CA THR A 131 -11.41 -4.86 -6.81
C THR A 131 -12.54 -5.88 -6.71
N PHE A 132 -13.56 -5.59 -5.88
CA PHE A 132 -14.74 -6.44 -5.76
C PHE A 132 -15.47 -6.60 -7.09
N TYR A 133 -15.62 -5.51 -7.85
CA TYR A 133 -16.24 -5.57 -9.18
C TYR A 133 -15.43 -6.44 -10.15
N ILE A 134 -14.11 -6.19 -10.26
CA ILE A 134 -13.21 -6.95 -11.13
C ILE A 134 -13.28 -8.45 -10.78
N GLU A 135 -13.25 -8.75 -9.49
CA GLU A 135 -13.38 -10.12 -9.00
C GLU A 135 -14.74 -10.72 -9.36
N SER A 136 -15.84 -9.99 -9.21
CA SER A 136 -17.18 -10.47 -9.57
C SER A 136 -17.29 -10.82 -11.06
N VAL A 137 -16.71 -9.99 -11.94
CA VAL A 137 -16.66 -10.23 -13.38
C VAL A 137 -15.79 -11.43 -13.68
N TYR A 138 -14.57 -11.47 -13.14
CA TYR A 138 -13.63 -12.58 -13.27
C TYR A 138 -14.28 -13.92 -12.87
N LEU A 139 -15.00 -13.92 -11.75
CA LEU A 139 -15.75 -15.06 -11.26
C LEU A 139 -16.93 -15.42 -12.19
N SER A 140 -17.60 -14.47 -12.82
CA SER A 140 -18.74 -14.79 -13.71
C SER A 140 -18.36 -15.43 -15.06
N LEU A 141 -17.07 -15.54 -15.41
CA LEU A 141 -16.63 -16.01 -16.71
C LEU A 141 -16.70 -17.55 -16.86
N PRO A 142 -17.07 -18.06 -18.05
CA PRO A 142 -17.39 -19.48 -18.26
C PRO A 142 -16.20 -20.46 -18.25
N ASN A 143 -14.96 -20.02 -18.51
CA ASN A 143 -13.78 -20.91 -18.63
C ASN A 143 -12.96 -21.05 -17.33
N ARG A 144 -13.62 -21.25 -16.19
CA ARG A 144 -12.93 -21.37 -14.88
C ARG A 144 -12.08 -22.64 -14.69
N GLN A 145 -12.30 -23.69 -15.47
CA GLN A 145 -11.72 -25.01 -15.19
C GLN A 145 -10.18 -24.98 -15.28
N GLU A 146 -9.62 -24.32 -16.29
CA GLU A 146 -8.15 -24.27 -16.52
C GLU A 146 -7.44 -23.37 -15.51
N VAL A 147 -8.07 -22.28 -15.06
CA VAL A 147 -7.44 -21.35 -14.10
C VAL A 147 -7.47 -21.90 -12.67
N ASN A 148 -8.52 -22.63 -12.28
CA ASN A 148 -8.58 -23.31 -10.97
C ASN A 148 -7.52 -24.42 -10.85
N ASP A 149 -7.16 -25.08 -11.96
CA ASP A 149 -6.13 -26.11 -11.98
C ASP A 149 -4.72 -25.53 -11.84
N LEU A 150 -4.50 -24.27 -12.24
CA LEU A 150 -3.23 -23.56 -12.04
C LEU A 150 -3.04 -23.11 -10.59
N VAL A 151 -4.11 -22.61 -9.94
CA VAL A 151 -4.09 -22.17 -8.52
C VAL A 151 -3.82 -23.35 -7.56
N ARG A 152 -4.12 -24.59 -7.96
CA ARG A 152 -3.82 -25.78 -7.16
C ARG A 152 -2.39 -26.31 -7.32
N ARG A 153 -1.60 -25.78 -8.27
CA ARG A 153 -0.25 -26.27 -8.60
C ARG A 153 0.89 -25.37 -8.11
N ASN A 154 0.59 -24.17 -7.59
CA ASN A 154 1.53 -23.26 -6.93
C ASN A 154 1.18 -23.09 -5.46
#